data_AF-Q972Z6-F1
#
_entry.id   AF-Q972Z6-F1
#
_cell.length_a   1.000
_cell.length_b   1.000
_cell.length_c   1.000
_cell.angle_alpha   90.00
_cell.angle_beta   90.00
_cell.angle_gamma   90.00
#
_symmetry.space_group_name_H-M   'P 1'
#
loop_
_entity.id
_entity.type
_entity.pdbx_description
1 polymer ?
#
loop_
_entity_poly.entity_id
_entity_poly.type
_entity_poly.pdbx_seq_one_letter_code
_entity_poly.pdbx_strand_id
1 'polypeptide(L)' 'MLDEAQEIEGWERFVRGLEERREAKIIVTGSSAKLLSSEFTTLLSGRHVEVRVTPLSFYEVLKFKGISVKGVVELAEKR' A
#
# COMPACT_ATOMS: atom_id res chain seq x y z
N MET A 1 7.65 -2.14 12.04
CA MET A 1 6.56 -2.05 11.05
C MET A 1 5.31 -1.65 11.81
N LEU A 2 4.62 -0.61 11.37
CA LEU A 2 3.33 -0.18 11.93
C LEU A 2 2.24 -0.54 10.94
N ASP A 3 1.21 -1.23 11.42
CA ASP A 3 0.06 -1.63 10.61
C ASP A 3 -1.18 -0.84 11.01
N GLU A 4 -2.03 -0.54 10.02
CA GLU A 4 -3.21 0.32 10.14
C GLU A 4 -2.95 1.61 10.96
N ALA A 5 -1.81 2.26 10.69
CA ALA A 5 -1.34 3.37 11.53
C ALA A 5 -2.32 4.54 11.59
N GLN A 6 -3.17 4.71 10.58
CA GLN A 6 -4.20 5.75 10.55
C GLN A 6 -5.26 5.62 11.66
N GLU A 7 -5.36 4.48 12.33
CA GLU A 7 -6.28 4.28 13.44
C GLU A 7 -5.72 4.81 14.77
N ILE A 8 -4.45 5.21 14.82
CA ILE A 8 -3.78 5.75 16.01
C ILE A 8 -3.54 7.25 15.82
N GLU A 9 -4.15 8.09 16.63
CA GLU A 9 -3.91 9.54 16.57
C GLU A 9 -2.45 9.89 16.90
N GLY A 10 -1.83 10.75 16.07
CA GLY A 10 -0.48 11.27 16.31
C GLY A 10 0.68 10.31 15.97
N TRP A 11 0.39 9.18 15.31
CA TRP A 11 1.38 8.20 14.86
C TRP A 11 2.52 8.81 14.02
N GLU A 12 2.24 9.87 13.28
CA GLU A 12 3.18 10.56 12.38
C GLU A 12 4.28 11.27 13.17
N ARG A 13 3.94 11.86 14.31
CA ARG A 13 4.93 12.53 15.19
C ARG A 13 5.86 11.48 15.79
N PHE A 14 5.33 10.33 16.16
CA PHE A 14 6.12 9.21 16.65
C PHE A 14 7.08 8.68 15.58
N VAL A 15 6.58 8.42 14.37
CA VAL A 15 7.40 7.97 13.23
C VAL A 15 8.47 9.00 12.87
N ARG A 16 8.11 10.29 12.81
CA ARG A 16 9.07 11.37 12.54
C ARG A 16 10.18 11.44 13.60
N GLY A 17 9.84 11.32 14.87
CA GLY A 17 10.84 11.34 15.94
C GLY A 17 11.82 10.16 15.86
N LEU A 18 11.33 8.97 15.49
CA LEU A 18 12.18 7.79 15.29
C LEU A 18 13.09 7.93 14.06
N GLU A 19 12.58 8.53 12.98
CA GLU A 19 13.34 8.80 11.75
C GLU A 19 14.45 9.82 12.00
N GLU A 20 14.13 10.94 12.67
CA GLU A 20 15.07 12.01 13.00
C GLU A 20 16.23 11.52 13.87
N ARG A 21 15.95 10.60 14.82
CA ARG A 21 16.97 9.97 15.67
C ARG A 21 17.69 8.80 14.99
N ARG A 22 17.27 8.40 13.78
CA ARG A 22 17.81 7.27 13.01
C ARG A 22 17.82 5.95 13.79
N GLU A 23 16.83 5.77 14.66
CA GLU A 23 16.74 4.61 15.56
C GLU A 23 16.21 3.36 14.86
N ALA A 24 15.44 3.54 13.77
CA ALA A 24 14.80 2.44 13.07
C ALA A 24 14.55 2.73 11.58
N LYS A 25 14.50 1.66 10.78
CA LYS A 25 13.82 1.68 9.48
C LYS A 25 12.33 1.42 9.69
N ILE A 26 11.50 2.33 9.21
CA ILE A 26 10.07 2.35 9.51
C ILE A 26 9.30 2.01 8.23
N ILE A 27 8.39 1.04 8.34
CA ILE A 27 7.42 0.69 7.30
C ILE A 27 6.06 0.89 7.92
N VAL A 28 5.20 1.62 7.21
CA VAL A 28 3.82 1.92 7.62
C VAL A 28 2.89 1.34 6.58
N THR A 29 1.89 0.60 7.03
CA THR A 29 0.82 0.03 6.20
C THR A 29 -0.53 0.52 6.68
N GLY A 30 -1.51 0.46 5.77
CA GLY A 30 -2.89 0.78 6.06
C GLY A 30 -3.68 1.10 4.81
N SER A 31 -4.98 1.30 4.99
CA SER A 31 -5.90 1.55 3.87
C SER A 31 -5.62 2.90 3.16
N SER A 32 -5.58 2.85 1.83
CA SER A 32 -5.01 3.91 0.99
C SER A 32 -5.69 5.27 1.13
N ALA A 33 -7.02 5.32 1.22
CA ALA A 33 -7.73 6.61 1.19
C ALA A 33 -7.44 7.47 2.43
N LYS A 34 -7.25 6.84 3.59
CA LYS A 34 -6.94 7.54 4.83
C LYS A 34 -5.46 7.91 4.91
N LEU A 35 -4.54 6.99 4.62
CA LEU A 35 -3.10 7.27 4.68
C LEU A 35 -2.63 8.31 3.65
N LEU A 36 -3.33 8.42 2.51
CA LEU A 36 -3.01 9.35 1.42
C LEU A 36 -3.71 10.71 1.56
N SER A 37 -4.40 10.97 2.69
CA SER A 37 -4.99 12.29 2.91
C SER A 37 -3.88 13.36 2.87
N SER A 38 -4.20 14.54 2.34
CA SER A 38 -3.25 15.65 2.22
C SER A 38 -2.61 16.06 3.56
N GLU A 39 -3.26 15.74 4.68
CA GLU A 39 -2.77 15.98 6.03
C GLU A 39 -1.51 15.15 6.34
N PHE A 40 -1.52 13.84 6.05
CA PHE A 40 -0.38 12.95 6.35
C PHE A 40 0.81 13.18 5.40
N THR A 41 0.53 13.43 4.13
CA THR A 41 1.55 13.71 3.10
C THR A 41 2.35 14.97 3.44
N THR A 42 1.69 16.00 3.98
CA THR A 42 2.35 17.26 4.37
C THR A 42 3.26 17.06 5.59
N LEU A 43 2.79 16.31 6.60
CA LEU A 43 3.53 16.05 7.85
C LEU A 43 4.83 15.26 7.65
N LEU A 44 4.85 14.37 6.67
CA LEU A 44 6.03 13.56 6.33
C LEU A 44 6.89 14.20 5.21
N SER A 45 6.47 15.35 4.67
CA SER A 45 7.24 16.28 3.82
C SER A 45 8.16 15.63 2.76
N GLY A 46 7.71 14.56 2.12
CA GLY A 46 8.49 13.84 1.10
C GLY A 46 9.70 13.03 1.61
N ARG A 47 9.88 12.87 2.94
CA ARG A 47 10.91 12.01 3.55
C ARG A 47 10.54 10.53 3.58
N HIS A 48 9.58 10.12 2.75
CA HIS A 48 9.10 8.75 2.67
C HIS A 48 8.94 8.34 1.22
N VAL A 49 8.98 7.03 0.98
CA VAL A 49 8.68 6.43 -0.32
C VAL A 49 7.26 5.86 -0.22
N GLU A 50 6.33 6.42 -1.00
CA GLU A 50 4.98 5.85 -1.12
C GLU A 50 5.02 4.60 -2.00
N VAL A 51 4.44 3.50 -1.50
CA VAL A 51 4.22 2.29 -2.28
C VAL A 51 2.72 2.04 -2.33
N ARG A 52 2.13 2.26 -3.51
CA ARG A 52 0.72 1.96 -3.73
C ARG A 52 0.53 0.49 -4.10
N VAL A 53 -0.19 -0.24 -3.25
CA VAL A 53 -0.59 -1.62 -3.51
C VAL A 53 -2.04 -1.64 -3.99
N THR A 54 -2.26 -2.15 -5.20
CA THR A 54 -3.61 -2.36 -5.75
C THR A 54 -4.03 -3.82 -5.59
N PRO A 55 -5.34 -4.12 -5.60
CA PRO A 55 -5.80 -5.48 -5.76
C PRO A 55 -5.24 -6.13 -7.02
N LEU A 56 -5.14 -7.46 -7.02
CA LEU A 56 -4.77 -8.22 -8.21
C LEU A 56 -5.71 -7.88 -9.36
N SER A 57 -5.14 -7.66 -10.55
CA SER A 57 -5.91 -7.62 -11.78
C SER A 57 -6.61 -8.96 -12.00
N PHE A 58 -7.67 -8.95 -12.81
CA PHE A 58 -8.40 -10.18 -13.12
C PHE A 58 -7.49 -11.27 -13.70
N TYR A 59 -6.53 -10.90 -14.56
CA TYR A 59 -5.54 -11.84 -15.08
C TYR A 59 -4.64 -12.44 -13.98
N GLU A 60 -4.18 -11.61 -13.04
CA GLU A 60 -3.37 -12.07 -11.91
C GLU A 60 -4.17 -13.00 -10.99
N VAL A 61 -5.47 -12.74 -10.79
CA VAL A 61 -6.36 -13.65 -10.05
C VAL A 61 -6.46 -15.01 -10.75
N LEU A 62 -6.61 -15.05 -12.07
CA LEU A 62 -6.66 -16.31 -12.83
C LEU A 62 -5.34 -17.08 -12.72
N LYS A 63 -4.22 -16.38 -12.90
CA LYS A 63 -2.88 -16.97 -12.71
C LYS A 63 -2.70 -17.51 -11.28
N PHE A 64 -3.13 -16.75 -10.27
CA PHE A 64 -3.09 -17.15 -8.86
C PHE A 64 -3.93 -18.40 -8.59
N LYS A 65 -5.06 -18.55 -9.30
CA LYS A 65 -5.93 -19.75 -9.26
C LYS A 65 -5.43 -20.91 -10.15
N GLY A 66 -4.28 -20.79 -10.80
CA GLY A 66 -3.74 -21.81 -11.70
C GLY A 66 -4.49 -21.94 -13.04
N ILE A 67 -5.33 -20.97 -13.38
CA ILE A 67 -6.06 -20.94 -14.65
C ILE A 67 -5.15 -20.30 -15.70
N SER A 68 -4.60 -21.12 -16.60
CA SER A 68 -3.84 -20.63 -17.74
C SER A 68 -4.79 -20.11 -18.82
N VAL A 69 -4.62 -18.85 -19.20
CA VAL A 69 -5.34 -18.21 -20.30
C VAL A 69 -4.29 -17.68 -21.27
N LYS A 70 -4.36 -18.10 -22.53
CA LYS A 70 -3.39 -17.67 -23.56
C LYS A 70 -3.72 -16.31 -24.16
N GLY A 71 -4.94 -15.80 -23.94
CA GLY A 71 -5.35 -14.46 -24.36
C GLY A 71 -6.81 -14.13 -24.03
N VAL A 72 -7.19 -12.87 -24.27
CA VAL A 72 -8.56 -12.36 -23.99
C VAL A 72 -9.64 -13.12 -24.78
N VAL A 73 -9.30 -13.58 -25.99
CA VAL A 73 -10.21 -14.32 -26.88
C VAL A 73 -10.63 -15.66 -26.27
N GLU A 74 -9.67 -16.44 -25.77
CA GLU A 74 -9.94 -17.75 -25.12
C GLU A 74 -10.78 -17.61 -23.85
N LEU A 75 -10.73 -16.43 -23.22
CA LEU A 75 -11.53 -16.10 -22.04
C LEU A 75 -12.98 -15.76 -22.39
N ALA A 76 -13.22 -15.16 -23.55
CA ALA A 76 -14.55 -14.83 -24.05
C ALA A 76 -15.28 -16.08 -24.58
N GLU A 77 -14.56 -17.07 -25.09
CA GLU A 77 -15.09 -18.34 -25.61
C GLU A 77 -15.47 -19.35 -24.52
N LYS A 78 -14.94 -19.20 -23.28
CA LYS A 78 -15.26 -20.05 -22.12
C LYS A 78 -16.49 -19.61 -21.32
N ARG A 79 -17.30 -18.71 -21.86
CA ARG A 79 -18.61 -18.30 -21.31
C ARG A 79 -19.71 -19.23 -21.81
#